data_AF-A0A067R134-F1
#
_entry.id   AF-A0A067R134-F1
#
_cell.length_a   1.000
_cell.length_b   1.000
_cell.length_c   1.000
_cell.angle_alpha   90.00
_cell.angle_beta   90.00
_cell.angle_gamma   90.00
#
_symmetry.space_group_name_H-M   'P 1'
#
loop_
_entity.id
_entity.type
_entity.pdbx_description
1 polymer ?
#
loop_
_entity_poly.entity_id
_entity_poly.type
_entity_poly.pdbx_seq_one_letter_code
_entity_poly.pdbx_strand_id
1 'polypeptide(L)'
;MEENSLVLLHVNWRSILNKSLDFWNLVDTYNPDVVIGTESWLREEISNAEVFRDDYKTFRRDRNARGGGVFICVKNYIPCAELWVDEDFEMLAVEAKGRDPKFTWDIIGIYRAPNEDI
;
A
#
# COMPACT_ATOMS: atom_id res chain seq x y z
N MET A 1 -29.14 -6.65 -0.49
CA MET A 1 -27.93 -5.89 -0.13
C MET A 1 -26.93 -6.23 -1.21
N GLU A 2 -26.40 -5.25 -1.94
CA GLU A 2 -25.39 -5.53 -2.97
C GLU A 2 -24.14 -6.13 -2.32
N GLU A 3 -23.66 -7.23 -2.87
CA GLU A 3 -22.33 -7.74 -2.58
C GLU A 3 -21.32 -6.75 -3.16
N ASN A 4 -20.74 -5.91 -2.30
CA ASN A 4 -19.59 -5.13 -2.70
C ASN A 4 -18.35 -6.02 -2.65
N SER A 5 -17.75 -6.27 -3.81
CA SER A 5 -16.42 -6.84 -3.92
C SER A 5 -15.37 -5.90 -3.34
N LEU A 6 -14.33 -6.46 -2.72
CA LEU A 6 -13.14 -5.70 -2.34
C LEU A 6 -12.38 -5.26 -3.61
N VAL A 7 -12.20 -3.95 -3.80
CA VAL A 7 -11.49 -3.40 -4.98
C VAL A 7 -10.04 -3.08 -4.63
N LEU A 8 -9.10 -3.69 -5.34
CA LEU A 8 -7.66 -3.46 -5.16
C LEU A 8 -7.08 -2.70 -6.36
N LEU A 9 -6.23 -1.72 -6.07
CA LEU A 9 -5.41 -1.03 -7.06
C LEU A 9 -3.93 -1.36 -6.79
N HIS A 10 -3.22 -1.93 -7.76
CA HIS A 10 -1.79 -2.22 -7.63
C HIS A 10 -0.99 -1.42 -8.67
N VAL A 11 -0.01 -0.64 -8.20
CA VAL A 11 0.78 0.26 -9.05
C VAL A 11 2.24 0.27 -8.64
N ASN A 12 3.14 0.17 -9.62
CA ASN A 12 4.56 0.48 -9.43
C ASN A 12 4.78 1.97 -9.75
N TRP A 13 5.17 2.77 -8.74
CA TRP A 13 5.21 4.23 -8.83
C TRP A 13 6.51 4.79 -9.41
N ARG A 14 7.62 4.05 -9.34
CA ARG A 14 8.96 4.57 -9.68
C ARG A 14 9.19 5.98 -9.12
N SER A 15 9.11 6.12 -7.80
CA SER A 15 9.01 7.37 -7.03
C SER A 15 7.61 7.99 -7.01
N ILE A 16 6.98 7.95 -5.84
CA ILE A 16 5.66 8.56 -5.59
C ILE A 16 5.73 10.01 -5.10
N LEU A 17 6.84 10.44 -4.49
CA LEU A 17 6.93 11.73 -3.80
C LEU A 17 6.54 12.92 -4.71
N ASN A 18 7.06 12.97 -5.93
CA ASN A 18 6.75 14.01 -6.90
C ASN A 18 5.51 13.71 -7.75
N LYS A 19 4.78 12.64 -7.45
CA LYS A 19 3.60 12.15 -8.19
C LYS A 19 2.39 11.98 -7.28
N SER A 20 2.40 12.59 -6.09
CA SER A 20 1.30 12.47 -5.12
C SER A 20 -0.03 12.92 -5.71
N LEU A 21 -0.04 13.97 -6.54
CA LEU A 21 -1.25 14.41 -7.26
C LEU A 21 -1.76 13.35 -8.23
N ASP A 22 -0.89 12.77 -9.06
CA ASP A 22 -1.26 11.72 -10.01
C ASP A 22 -1.76 10.47 -9.30
N PHE A 23 -1.11 10.12 -8.19
CA PHE A 23 -1.53 9.03 -7.31
C PHE A 23 -2.96 9.25 -6.81
N TRP A 24 -3.25 10.42 -6.24
CA TRP A 24 -4.58 10.68 -5.72
C TRP A 24 -5.64 10.85 -6.81
N ASN A 25 -5.30 11.37 -7.99
CA ASN A 25 -6.21 11.36 -9.14
C ASN A 25 -6.60 9.93 -9.54
N LEU A 26 -5.66 9.00 -9.50
CA LEU A 26 -5.91 7.59 -9.78
C LEU A 26 -6.83 6.97 -8.72
N VAL A 27 -6.57 7.24 -7.44
CA VAL A 27 -7.41 6.79 -6.32
C VAL A 27 -8.82 7.37 -6.43
N ASP A 28 -8.96 8.66 -6.72
CA ASP A 28 -10.25 9.34 -6.86
C ASP A 28 -11.05 8.78 -8.06
N THR A 29 -10.36 8.39 -9.14
CA THR A 29 -10.99 7.83 -10.35
C THR A 29 -11.52 6.40 -10.14
N TYR A 30 -10.72 5.53 -9.51
CA TYR A 30 -11.04 4.11 -9.37
C TYR A 30 -11.68 3.76 -8.03
N ASN A 31 -11.60 4.67 -7.04
CA ASN A 31 -12.12 4.53 -5.69
C ASN A 31 -11.79 3.17 -5.03
N PRO A 32 -10.54 2.69 -5.06
CA PRO A 32 -10.18 1.36 -4.56
C PRO A 32 -10.32 1.27 -3.04
N ASP A 33 -10.70 0.11 -2.52
CA ASP A 33 -10.72 -0.16 -1.08
C ASP A 33 -9.31 -0.30 -0.51
N VAL A 34 -8.40 -0.86 -1.31
CA VAL A 34 -6.99 -1.05 -0.96
C VAL A 34 -6.10 -0.65 -2.12
N VAL A 35 -5.03 0.07 -1.83
CA VAL A 35 -3.98 0.40 -2.79
C VAL A 35 -2.69 -0.26 -2.37
N ILE A 36 -2.04 -0.97 -3.30
CA ILE A 36 -0.72 -1.56 -3.13
C ILE A 36 0.22 -0.78 -4.05
N GLY A 37 1.22 -0.14 -3.46
CA GLY A 37 2.24 0.61 -4.19
C GLY A 37 3.60 -0.05 -4.06
N THR A 38 4.30 -0.23 -5.18
CA THR A 38 5.71 -0.65 -5.20
C THR A 38 6.58 0.45 -5.79
N GLU A 39 7.89 0.39 -5.55
CA GLU A 39 8.83 1.44 -5.94
C GLU A 39 8.39 2.83 -5.49
N SER A 40 7.98 2.94 -4.22
CA SER A 40 7.60 4.21 -3.61
C SER A 40 8.78 5.20 -3.62
N TRP A 41 9.99 4.68 -3.44
CA TRP A 41 11.24 5.43 -3.25
C TRP A 41 11.14 6.45 -2.11
N LEU A 42 10.25 6.19 -1.16
CA LEU A 42 10.14 6.98 0.06
C LEU A 42 11.23 6.54 1.04
N ARG A 43 11.43 7.37 2.07
CA ARG A 43 12.37 7.14 3.16
C ARG A 43 11.67 7.44 4.48
N GLU A 44 12.16 6.85 5.56
CA GLU A 44 11.55 6.95 6.88
C GLU A 44 11.36 8.42 7.34
N GLU A 45 12.21 9.34 6.88
CA GLU A 45 12.12 10.76 7.23
C GLU A 45 10.94 11.49 6.54
N ILE A 46 10.40 10.93 5.46
CA ILE A 46 9.24 11.48 4.77
C ILE A 46 7.99 11.07 5.53
N SER A 47 7.29 12.05 6.09
CA SER A 47 6.04 11.83 6.81
C SER A 47 4.96 11.29 5.89
N ASN A 48 4.10 10.41 6.41
CA ASN A 48 2.95 9.93 5.65
C ASN A 48 2.06 11.10 5.19
N ALA A 49 1.92 12.16 5.98
CA ALA A 49 1.09 13.32 5.64
C ALA A 49 1.60 14.12 4.43
N GLU A 50 2.86 13.93 4.00
CA GLU A 50 3.41 14.59 2.80
C GLU A 50 2.93 13.93 1.50
N VAL A 51 2.54 12.66 1.57
CA VAL A 51 2.25 11.84 0.38
C VAL A 51 0.84 11.27 0.43
N PHE A 52 0.41 10.80 1.59
CA PHE A 52 -0.82 10.07 1.79
C PHE A 52 -1.90 10.94 2.44
N ARG A 53 -3.13 10.82 1.94
CA ARG A 53 -4.33 11.43 2.53
C ARG A 53 -4.80 10.61 3.74
N ASP A 54 -5.50 11.30 4.62
CA ASP A 54 -5.98 10.78 5.90
C ASP A 54 -7.24 9.92 5.79
N ASP A 55 -7.85 9.78 4.61
CA ASP A 55 -8.97 8.88 4.32
C ASP A 55 -8.54 7.41 4.11
N TYR A 56 -7.23 7.16 4.02
CA TYR A 56 -6.61 5.84 4.01
C TYR A 56 -5.62 5.68 5.17
N LYS A 57 -5.59 4.48 5.75
CA LYS A 57 -4.55 4.03 6.67
C LYS A 57 -3.40 3.44 5.87
N THR A 58 -2.21 3.98 6.06
CA THR A 58 -1.00 3.56 5.34
C THR A 58 -0.10 2.67 6.19
N PHE A 59 0.37 1.60 5.59
CA PHE A 59 1.43 0.70 6.06
C PHE A 59 2.54 0.69 5.01
N ARG A 60 3.81 0.77 5.41
CA ARG A 60 4.91 0.87 4.43
C ARG A 60 6.18 0.19 4.93
N ARG A 61 6.95 -0.32 3.98
CA ARG A 61 8.31 -0.80 4.13
C ARG A 61 9.18 -0.04 3.14
N ASP A 62 9.90 0.94 3.64
CA ASP A 62 10.82 1.73 2.81
C ASP A 62 12.15 1.03 2.63
N ARG A 63 12.80 1.26 1.49
CA ARG A 63 14.19 0.87 1.27
C ARG A 63 15.07 2.09 1.55
N ASN A 64 16.02 1.98 2.48
CA ASN A 64 17.01 3.03 2.77
C ASN A 64 18.11 3.10 1.69
N ALA A 65 17.71 3.14 0.41
CA ALA A 65 18.60 3.20 -0.74
C ALA A 65 17.92 3.97 -1.90
N ARG A 66 18.58 4.00 -3.06
CA ARG A 66 17.96 4.50 -4.29
C ARG A 66 17.05 3.43 -4.87
N GLY A 67 15.76 3.73 -4.98
CA GLY A 67 14.78 2.80 -5.54
C GLY A 67 14.15 1.87 -4.50
N GLY A 68 13.13 1.11 -4.92
CA GLY A 68 12.46 0.13 -4.06
C GLY A 68 11.39 0.71 -3.13
N GLY A 69 11.07 -0.06 -2.09
CA GLY A 69 10.03 0.24 -1.12
C GLY A 69 8.63 -0.17 -1.58
N VAL A 70 7.79 -0.55 -0.60
CA VAL A 70 6.41 -1.00 -0.79
C VAL A 70 5.49 -0.34 0.25
N PHE A 71 4.24 -0.07 -0.14
CA PHE A 71 3.21 0.39 0.79
C PHE A 71 1.86 -0.25 0.48
N ILE A 72 1.02 -0.34 1.50
CA ILE A 72 -0.39 -0.69 1.41
C ILE A 72 -1.20 0.44 2.06
N CYS A 73 -2.18 0.98 1.34
CA CYS A 73 -3.17 1.92 1.86
C CYS A 73 -4.53 1.23 1.91
N VAL A 74 -5.20 1.25 3.06
CA VAL A 74 -6.54 0.68 3.24
C VAL A 74 -7.51 1.80 3.61
N LYS A 75 -8.68 1.90 2.95
CA LYS A 75 -9.68 2.90 3.32
C LYS A 75 -10.04 2.79 4.79
N ASN A 76 -10.13 3.93 5.49
CA ASN A 76 -10.27 3.95 6.94
C ASN A 76 -11.52 3.28 7.50
N TYR A 77 -12.61 3.18 6.73
CA TYR A 77 -13.81 2.48 7.20
C TYR A 77 -13.65 0.95 7.22
N ILE A 78 -12.58 0.41 6.63
CA ILE A 78 -12.26 -1.01 6.62
C ILE A 78 -11.35 -1.29 7.81
N PRO A 79 -11.80 -2.09 8.80
CA PRO A 79 -10.93 -2.49 9.91
C PRO A 79 -9.73 -3.25 9.37
N CYS A 80 -8.53 -2.80 9.73
CA CYS A 80 -7.29 -3.40 9.26
C CYS A 80 -6.15 -3.28 10.27
N ALA A 81 -5.23 -4.24 10.20
CA ALA A 81 -4.05 -4.32 11.05
C ALA A 81 -2.84 -4.81 10.25
N GLU A 82 -1.66 -4.32 10.60
CA GLU A 82 -0.41 -4.89 10.12
C GLU A 82 -0.28 -6.31 10.70
N LEU A 83 0.01 -7.27 9.83
CA LEU A 83 0.31 -8.64 10.24
C LEU A 83 1.81 -8.81 10.46
N TRP A 84 2.61 -8.36 9.50
CA TRP A 84 4.06 -8.39 9.56
C TRP A 84 4.66 -7.48 8.49
N VAL A 85 5.90 -7.09 8.73
CA VAL A 85 6.78 -6.40 7.78
C VAL A 85 8.06 -7.21 7.71
N ASP A 86 8.50 -7.54 6.51
CA ASP A 86 9.72 -8.31 6.33
C ASP A 86 10.96 -7.42 6.53
N GLU A 87 11.94 -7.94 7.26
CA GLU A 87 13.16 -7.22 7.61
C GLU A 87 14.17 -7.23 6.45
N ASP A 88 14.19 -8.30 5.66
CA ASP A 88 15.18 -8.55 4.62
C ASP A 88 14.65 -8.18 3.23
N PHE A 89 13.36 -8.42 2.99
CA PHE A 89 12.69 -8.21 1.72
C PHE A 89 11.70 -7.06 1.76
N GLU A 90 11.38 -6.48 0.59
CA GLU A 90 10.35 -5.45 0.50
C GLU A 90 8.97 -6.10 0.44
N MET A 91 8.56 -6.58 1.60
CA MET A 91 7.31 -7.26 1.79
C MET A 91 6.63 -6.76 3.06
N LEU A 92 5.32 -6.54 2.98
CA LEU A 92 4.49 -6.32 4.15
C LEU A 92 3.10 -6.88 3.94
N ALA A 93 2.50 -7.34 5.03
CA ALA A 93 1.16 -7.90 5.03
C ALA A 93 0.23 -7.12 5.95
N VAL A 94 -0.99 -6.90 5.46
CA VAL A 94 -2.07 -6.22 6.18
C VAL A 94 -3.30 -7.12 6.13
N GLU A 95 -3.89 -7.38 7.30
CA GLU A 95 -5.22 -7.97 7.40
C GLU A 95 -6.25 -6.87 7.13
N ALA A 96 -7.22 -7.14 6.27
CA ALA A 96 -8.42 -6.34 6.06
C ALA A 96 -9.67 -7.16 6.39
N LYS A 97 -10.58 -6.61 7.19
CA LYS A 97 -11.82 -7.30 7.60
C LYS A 97 -12.99 -6.90 6.72
N GLY A 98 -13.72 -7.90 6.25
CA GLY A 98 -15.01 -7.72 5.60
C GLY A 98 -16.09 -7.22 6.56
N ARG A 99 -17.23 -6.86 6.00
CA ARG A 99 -18.42 -6.46 6.79
C ARG A 99 -18.91 -7.59 7.67
N ASP A 100 -18.87 -8.83 7.17
CA ASP A 100 -19.02 -10.02 8.00
C ASP A 100 -17.61 -10.42 8.49
N PRO A 101 -17.34 -10.40 9.81
CA PRO A 101 -16.04 -10.74 10.40
C PRO A 101 -15.53 -12.13 10.07
N LYS A 102 -16.37 -13.03 9.55
CA LYS A 102 -15.96 -14.34 9.05
C LYS A 102 -15.13 -14.26 7.76
N PHE A 103 -15.21 -13.15 7.04
CA PHE A 103 -14.44 -12.91 5.83
C PHE A 103 -13.33 -11.91 6.15
N THR A 104 -12.09 -12.39 6.10
CA THR A 104 -10.87 -11.59 6.22
C THR A 104 -10.00 -11.82 5.01
N TRP A 105 -9.21 -10.81 4.65
CA TRP A 105 -8.22 -10.89 3.58
C TRP A 105 -6.85 -10.52 4.12
N ASP A 106 -5.87 -11.38 3.88
CA ASP A 106 -4.46 -11.09 4.09
C ASP A 106 -3.90 -10.52 2.78
N ILE A 107 -3.58 -9.23 2.79
CA ILE A 107 -3.12 -8.51 1.61
C ILE A 107 -1.62 -8.31 1.74
N ILE A 108 -0.87 -8.89 0.81
CA ILE A 108 0.59 -8.90 0.85
C ILE A 108 1.12 -8.09 -0.34
N GLY A 109 1.80 -6.99 -0.02
CA GLY A 109 2.54 -6.19 -0.99
C GLY A 109 3.96 -6.72 -1.08
N ILE A 110 4.42 -7.03 -2.28
CA ILE A 110 5.76 -7.59 -2.54
C ILE A 110 6.41 -6.80 -3.65
N TYR A 111 7.66 -6.39 -3.44
CA TYR A 111 8.54 -5.92 -4.50
C TYR A 111 9.82 -6.74 -4.54
N ARG A 112 10.31 -6.98 -5.76
CA ARG A 112 11.58 -7.65 -6.03
C ARG A 112 12.40 -6.76 -6.95
N ALA A 113 13.59 -6.36 -6.53
CA ALA A 113 14.45 -5.55 -7.37
C ALA A 113 14.93 -6.36 -8.60
N PRO A 114 15.05 -5.74 -9.78
CA PRO A 114 15.36 -6.43 -11.04
C PRO A 114 16.77 -7.05 -11.12
N ASN A 115 17.68 -6.76 -10.17
CA ASN A 115 19.06 -7.25 -10.16
C ASN A 115 19.41 -8.03 -8.88
N GLU A 116 18.41 -8.45 -8.10
CA GLU A 116 18.59 -9.35 -6.97
C GLU A 116 18.32 -10.78 -7.45
N ASP A 117 19.27 -11.30 -8.25
CA ASP A 117 19.39 -12.74 -8.48
C ASP A 117 20.01 -13.36 -7.23
N ILE A 118 19.36 -14.39 -6.71
CA ILE A 118 19.71 -15.17 -5.50
C ILE A 118 21.17 -15.64 -5.55
#